data_AF-A3TUC4-F1
#
_entry.id   AF-A3TUC4-F1
#
_cell.length_a   1.000
_cell.length_b   1.000
_cell.length_c   1.000
_cell.angle_alpha   90.00
_cell.angle_beta   90.00
_cell.angle_gamma   90.00
#
_symmetry.space_group_name_H-M   'P 1'
#
loop_
_entity.id
_entity.type
_entity.pdbx_description
1 polymer ?
#
loop_
_entity_poly.entity_id
_entity_poly.type
_entity_poly.pdbx_seq_one_letter_code
_entity_poly.pdbx_strand_id
1 'polypeptide(L)'
;METYRLAGHFMGDAEGYRPEGEKDGLFEKDPIPAMRARLLKDGAASEEELAAIEAEAEARVEKAIKFARDSADPAPEDALTAVFAA
;
A
#
# COMPACT_ATOMS: atom_id res chain seq x y z
N MET A 1 -20.00 0.50 -4.50
CA MET A 1 -18.95 1.15 -3.70
C MET A 1 -18.02 1.83 -4.68
N GLU A 2 -17.93 3.15 -4.63
CA GLU A 2 -17.03 3.92 -5.49
C GLU A 2 -15.67 4.08 -4.80
N THR A 3 -14.57 3.96 -5.55
CA THR A 3 -13.19 4.06 -5.05
C THR A 3 -12.24 4.53 -6.15
N TYR A 4 -11.01 4.89 -5.77
CA TYR A 4 -10.00 5.43 -6.68
C TYR A 4 -8.62 4.80 -6.47
N ARG A 5 -7.87 4.67 -7.57
CA ARG A 5 -6.47 4.22 -7.57
C ARG A 5 -5.55 5.43 -7.56
N LEU A 6 -4.88 5.68 -6.43
CA LEU A 6 -4.01 6.85 -6.26
C LEU A 6 -2.66 6.72 -7.00
N ALA A 7 -2.12 5.50 -7.15
CA ALA A 7 -0.95 5.20 -8.00
C ALA A 7 -1.36 4.89 -9.44
N GLY A 8 -0.42 4.58 -10.35
CA GLY A 8 -0.62 4.13 -11.75
C GLY A 8 -1.21 2.72 -11.92
N HIS A 9 -1.60 2.31 -13.13
CA HIS A 9 -2.23 1.00 -13.37
C HIS A 9 -1.30 -0.15 -12.95
N PHE A 10 0.00 0.08 -13.13
CA PHE A 10 1.09 -0.76 -12.68
C PHE A 10 2.28 0.13 -12.30
N MET A 11 3.31 -0.48 -11.72
CA MET A 11 4.57 0.20 -11.41
C MET A 11 5.30 0.58 -12.71
N GLY A 12 5.30 1.88 -13.03
CA GLY A 12 5.90 2.43 -14.26
C GLY A 12 4.88 2.98 -15.26
N ASP A 13 3.58 2.93 -14.95
CA ASP A 13 2.57 3.64 -15.73
C ASP A 13 2.79 5.17 -15.65
N ALA A 14 2.88 5.82 -16.80
CA ALA A 14 3.10 7.26 -16.91
C ALA A 14 1.81 8.09 -16.69
N GLU A 15 0.65 7.45 -16.59
CA GLU A 15 -0.64 8.07 -16.25
C GLU A 15 -1.11 9.19 -17.21
N GLY A 16 -0.59 9.26 -18.43
CA GLY A 16 -0.91 10.33 -19.40
C GLY A 16 -2.37 10.37 -19.89
N TYR A 17 -3.19 9.41 -19.47
CA TYR A 17 -4.64 9.36 -19.71
C TYR A 17 -5.45 10.13 -18.65
N ARG A 18 -4.84 10.55 -17.54
CA ARG A 18 -5.52 11.32 -16.49
C ARG A 18 -5.58 12.80 -16.89
N PRO A 19 -6.74 13.46 -16.77
CA PRO A 19 -6.81 14.91 -16.84
C PRO A 19 -5.91 15.58 -15.81
N GLU A 20 -5.40 16.77 -16.15
CA GLU A 20 -4.63 17.60 -15.24
C GLU A 20 -5.43 17.90 -13.95
N GLY A 21 -4.77 17.78 -12.80
CA GLY A 21 -5.37 18.03 -11.48
C GLY A 21 -6.32 16.94 -10.95
N GLU A 22 -6.69 15.93 -11.76
CA GLU A 22 -7.56 14.84 -11.28
C GLU A 22 -6.93 14.14 -10.07
N LYS A 23 -5.66 13.74 -10.21
CA LYS A 23 -4.94 12.98 -9.17
C LYS A 23 -4.88 13.72 -7.84
N ASP A 24 -4.64 15.03 -7.86
CA ASP A 24 -4.60 15.85 -6.64
C ASP A 24 -5.97 15.86 -5.95
N GLY A 25 -7.06 16.05 -6.73
CA GLY A 25 -8.43 15.97 -6.20
C GLY A 25 -8.82 14.57 -5.71
N LEU A 26 -8.14 13.51 -6.16
CA LEU A 26 -8.30 12.16 -5.60
C LEU A 26 -7.56 12.00 -4.27
N PHE A 27 -6.38 12.60 -4.10
CA PHE A 27 -5.66 12.60 -2.82
C PHE A 27 -6.41 13.37 -1.73
N GLU A 28 -7.14 14.43 -2.08
CA GLU A 28 -8.04 15.12 -1.14
C GLU A 28 -9.16 14.21 -0.61
N LYS A 29 -9.48 13.14 -1.33
CA LYS A 29 -10.50 12.14 -0.96
C LYS A 29 -9.89 10.89 -0.34
N ASP A 30 -8.59 10.88 -0.03
CA ASP A 30 -7.94 9.74 0.61
C ASP A 30 -8.65 9.41 1.95
N PRO A 31 -9.21 8.20 2.10
CA PRO A 31 -9.90 7.83 3.32
C PRO A 31 -9.00 7.72 4.55
N ILE A 32 -7.68 7.56 4.39
CA ILE A 32 -6.75 7.35 5.51
C ILE A 32 -6.57 8.65 6.33
N PRO A 33 -6.15 9.80 5.75
CA PRO A 33 -6.10 11.07 6.49
C PRO A 33 -7.47 11.51 7.01
N ALA A 34 -8.54 11.28 6.23
CA ALA A 34 -9.91 11.61 6.63
C ALA A 34 -10.35 10.81 7.87
N MET A 35 -9.99 9.52 7.94
CA MET A 35 -10.23 8.67 9.10
C MET A 35 -9.42 9.15 10.30
N ARG A 36 -8.12 9.46 10.13
CA ARG A 36 -7.27 10.00 11.20
C ARG A 36 -7.90 11.23 11.85
N ALA A 37 -8.28 12.21 11.04
CA ALA A 37 -8.93 13.44 11.51
C ALA A 37 -10.24 13.17 12.27
N ARG A 38 -11.04 12.19 11.81
CA ARG A 38 -12.27 11.80 12.49
C ARG A 38 -12.00 11.17 13.86
N LEU A 39 -11.04 10.23 13.95
CA LEU A 39 -10.69 9.57 15.20
C LEU A 39 -10.21 10.56 16.26
N LEU A 40 -9.40 11.54 15.86
CA LEU A 40 -8.93 12.61 16.75
C LEU A 40 -10.08 13.51 17.21
N LYS A 41 -10.94 13.94 16.26
CA LYS A 41 -12.10 14.79 16.57
C LYS A 41 -13.07 14.12 17.54
N ASP A 42 -13.29 12.83 17.36
CA ASP A 42 -14.21 12.05 18.18
C ASP A 42 -13.58 11.63 19.53
N GLY A 43 -12.30 11.94 19.76
CA GLY A 43 -11.56 11.53 20.95
C GLY A 43 -11.36 10.01 21.05
N ALA A 44 -11.46 9.30 19.93
CA ALA A 44 -11.39 7.85 19.86
C ALA A 44 -9.94 7.32 19.86
N ALA A 45 -8.98 8.19 19.55
CA ALA A 45 -7.54 7.92 19.63
C ALA A 45 -6.77 9.24 19.82
N SER A 46 -5.57 9.16 20.38
CA SER A 46 -4.62 10.28 20.43
C SER A 46 -3.72 10.33 19.20
N GLU A 47 -3.05 11.46 19.00
CA GLU A 47 -2.07 11.62 17.92
C GLU A 47 -0.90 10.63 18.07
N GLU A 48 -0.47 10.40 19.32
CA GLU A 48 0.59 9.45 19.66
C GLU A 48 0.18 8.01 19.36
N GLU A 49 -1.07 7.62 19.67
CA GLU A 49 -1.57 6.27 19.36
C GLU A 49 -1.63 6.03 17.85
N LEU A 50 -2.12 7.01 17.07
CA LEU A 50 -2.21 6.88 15.62
C LEU A 50 -0.82 6.87 14.96
N ALA A 51 0.10 7.70 15.44
CA ALA A 51 1.49 7.68 14.98
C ALA A 51 2.20 6.36 15.32
N ALA A 52 1.92 5.76 16.48
CA ALA A 52 2.46 4.45 16.85
C ALA A 52 1.95 3.33 15.93
N ILE A 53 0.67 3.37 15.52
CA ILE A 53 0.09 2.41 14.57
C ILE A 53 0.75 2.55 13.19
N GLU A 54 0.95 3.77 12.70
CA GLU A 54 1.63 4.03 11.42
C GLU A 54 3.07 3.50 11.45
N ALA A 55 3.83 3.82 12.51
CA ALA A 55 5.20 3.33 12.67
C ALA A 55 5.27 1.79 12.75
N GLU A 56 4.30 1.15 13.41
CA GLU A 56 4.22 -0.32 13.45
C GLU A 56 3.92 -0.90 12.07
N ALA A 57 2.99 -0.30 11.32
CA ALA A 57 2.65 -0.74 9.97
C ALA A 57 3.85 -0.62 9.02
N GLU A 58 4.57 0.51 9.07
CA GLU A 58 5.80 0.73 8.31
C GLU A 58 6.87 -0.31 8.66
N ALA A 59 7.11 -0.55 9.95
CA ALA A 59 8.09 -1.54 10.40
C ALA A 59 7.75 -2.97 9.92
N ARG A 60 6.46 -3.33 9.90
CA ARG A 60 5.99 -4.63 9.38
C ARG A 60 6.24 -4.74 7.87
N VAL A 61 5.94 -3.70 7.11
CA VAL A 61 6.17 -3.66 5.66
C VAL A 61 7.65 -3.73 5.34
N GLU A 62 8.50 -2.96 6.04
CA GLU A 62 9.94 -2.97 5.83
C GLU A 62 10.54 -4.34 6.15
N LYS A 63 10.10 -4.98 7.24
CA LYS A 63 10.52 -6.35 7.57
C LYS A 63 10.14 -7.35 6.47
N ALA A 64 8.95 -7.22 5.88
CA ALA A 64 8.52 -8.08 4.78
C ALA A 64 9.33 -7.85 3.51
N ILE A 65 9.62 -6.59 3.16
CA ILE A 65 10.48 -6.22 2.02
C ILE A 65 11.89 -6.78 2.22
N LYS A 66 12.48 -6.60 3.41
CA LYS A 66 13.81 -7.11 3.74
C LYS A 66 13.85 -8.64 3.62
N PHE A 67 12.86 -9.33 4.19
CA PHE A 67 12.76 -10.78 4.06
C PHE A 67 12.68 -11.23 2.59
N ALA A 68 11.86 -10.57 1.77
CA ALA A 68 11.72 -10.91 0.36
C ALA A 68 13.02 -10.68 -0.43
N ARG A 69 13.75 -9.59 -0.14
CA ARG A 69 15.02 -9.25 -0.81
C ARG A 69 16.19 -10.14 -0.39
N ASP A 70 16.21 -10.57 0.87
CA ASP A 70 17.25 -11.43 1.41
C ASP A 70 17.00 -12.92 1.14
N SER A 71 15.80 -13.27 0.66
CA SER A 71 15.46 -14.64 0.28
C SER A 71 16.29 -15.06 -0.92
N ALA A 72 16.77 -16.29 -0.91
CA ALA A 72 17.47 -16.85 -2.06
C ALA A 72 16.53 -16.92 -3.27
N ASP A 73 17.09 -16.67 -4.45
CA ASP A 73 16.38 -16.94 -5.70
C ASP A 73 16.00 -18.42 -5.79
N PRO A 74 14.87 -18.77 -6.43
CA PRO A 74 14.49 -20.16 -6.64
C PRO A 74 15.55 -20.86 -7.50
N ALA A 75 15.71 -22.17 -7.31
CA ALA A 75 16.56 -22.96 -8.16
C ALA A 75 15.91 -23.04 -9.57
N PRO A 76 16.68 -23.05 -10.68
CA PRO A 76 16.09 -23.11 -12.02
C PRO A 76 15.14 -24.29 -12.23
N GLU A 77 15.40 -25.44 -11.58
CA GLU A 77 14.54 -26.62 -11.59
C GLU A 77 13.15 -26.40 -10.96
N ASP A 78 13.00 -25.43 -10.05
CA ASP A 78 11.72 -25.11 -9.41
C ASP A 78 10.68 -24.63 -10.42
N ALA A 79 11.10 -24.14 -11.60
CA ALA A 79 10.20 -23.75 -12.68
C ALA A 79 9.34 -24.90 -13.22
N LEU A 80 9.73 -26.15 -12.98
CA LEU A 80 8.98 -27.36 -13.39
C LEU A 80 8.08 -27.92 -12.28
N THR A 81 8.15 -27.34 -11.08
CA THR A 81 7.30 -27.73 -9.95
C THR A 81 5.85 -27.29 -10.21
N ALA A 82 4.88 -28.09 -9.75
CA ALA A 82 3.44 -27.82 -9.85
C ALA A 82 2.86 -27.71 -11.28
N VAL A 83 3.55 -28.25 -12.29
CA VAL A 83 3.01 -28.34 -13.67
C VAL A 83 1.84 -29.35 -13.75
N PHE A 84 1.90 -30.43 -12.97
CA PHE A 84 0.82 -31.41 -12.83
C PHE A 84 0.51 -31.63 -11.35
N ALA A 85 -0.77 -31.86 -11.03
CA ALA A 85 -1.19 -32.36 -9.73
C ALA A 85 -0.98 -33.89 -9.64
N ALA A 86 -0.87 -34.42 -8.41
CA ALA A 86 -0.73 -35.85 -8.14
C ALA A 86 -2.01 -36.65 -8.45
#